data_AF-A0A383VDM1-F1
#
_entry.id   AF-A0A383VDM1-F1
#
_cell.length_a   1.000
_cell.length_b   1.000
_cell.length_c   1.000
_cell.angle_alpha   90.00
_cell.angle_beta   90.00
_cell.angle_gamma   90.00
#
_symmetry.space_group_name_H-M   'P 1'
#
loop_
_entity.id
_entity.type
_entity.pdbx_description
1 polymer ?
#
loop_
_entity_poly.entity_id
_entity_poly.type
_entity_poly.pdbx_seq_one_letter_code
_entity_poly.pdbx_strand_id
1 'polypeptide(L)'
;MCEQQWHMQGLQRFTLKSSIWAAGILLQLPDSLKVLDLSGTNAAAAALRVRALAPIARLQQLTELRLGPVLVCQLLAAQLPPLLQQLDVTVELDSVLQTC
;
A
#
# COMPACT_ATOMS: atom_id res chain seq x y z
N MET A 1 3.24 18.71 17.28
CA MET A 1 2.26 17.95 16.48
C MET A 1 2.43 16.46 16.79
N CYS A 2 1.96 15.97 17.94
CA CYS A 2 2.20 14.58 18.41
C CYS A 2 0.97 13.97 19.13
N GLU A 3 -0.26 14.32 18.74
CA GLU A 3 -1.46 13.85 19.48
C GLU A 3 -2.27 12.78 18.73
N GLN A 4 -2.04 12.56 17.44
CA GLN A 4 -2.82 11.57 16.66
C GLN A 4 -2.27 10.14 16.70
N GLN A 5 -1.02 9.92 17.13
CA GLN A 5 -0.40 8.59 17.14
C GLN A 5 -0.89 7.67 18.28
N TRP A 6 -1.63 8.18 19.26
CA TRP A 6 -2.05 7.41 20.44
C TRP A 6 -3.29 6.52 20.24
N HIS A 7 -4.03 6.64 19.14
CA HIS A 7 -5.31 5.94 18.97
C HIS A 7 -5.25 4.60 18.21
N MET A 8 -4.10 4.19 17.67
CA MET A 8 -3.97 2.95 16.89
C MET A 8 -3.06 1.88 17.55
N GLN A 9 -2.76 2.04 18.84
CA GLN A 9 -2.01 1.05 19.62
C GLN A 9 -2.80 -0.28 19.61
N GLY A 10 -2.28 -1.30 18.93
CA GLY A 10 -2.91 -2.61 18.79
C GLY A 10 -3.70 -2.83 17.50
N LEU A 11 -3.73 -1.86 16.57
CA LEU A 11 -4.30 -2.07 15.25
C LEU A 11 -3.44 -3.10 14.49
N GLN A 12 -4.02 -4.28 14.24
CA GLN A 12 -3.36 -5.35 13.48
C GLN A 12 -3.82 -5.42 12.02
N ARG A 13 -5.01 -4.87 11.70
CA ARG A 13 -5.59 -4.90 10.36
C ARG A 13 -6.11 -3.53 9.97
N PHE A 14 -5.73 -3.08 8.78
CA PHE A 14 -6.21 -1.84 8.19
C PHE A 14 -6.69 -2.13 6.77
N THR A 15 -7.91 -1.70 6.48
CA THR A 15 -8.54 -1.89 5.18
C THR A 15 -9.05 -0.55 4.69
N LEU A 16 -8.62 -0.16 3.50
CA LEU A 16 -9.04 1.06 2.84
C LEU A 16 -9.55 0.74 1.44
N LYS A 17 -10.87 0.60 1.33
CA LYS A 17 -11.59 0.36 0.07
C LYS A 17 -12.02 1.68 -0.58
N SER A 18 -11.11 2.66 -0.60
CA SER A 18 -11.34 3.93 -1.30
C SER A 18 -10.77 3.85 -2.71
N SER A 19 -11.42 4.52 -3.66
CA SER A 19 -10.89 4.69 -5.01
C SER A 19 -9.56 5.44 -5.00
N ILE A 20 -9.35 6.34 -4.04
CA ILE A 20 -8.16 7.21 -3.97
C ILE A 20 -7.63 7.16 -2.54
N TRP A 21 -6.35 6.82 -2.37
CA TRP A 21 -5.64 6.90 -1.10
C TRP A 21 -4.25 7.52 -1.32
N ALA A 22 -3.84 8.39 -0.40
CA ALA A 22 -2.57 9.10 -0.48
C ALA A 22 -1.46 8.30 0.22
N ALA A 23 -0.22 8.41 -0.27
CA ALA A 23 0.97 7.83 0.36
C ALA A 23 1.10 8.20 1.85
N GLY A 24 0.62 9.40 2.21
CA GLY A 24 0.60 9.88 3.59
C GLY A 24 -0.18 8.98 4.55
N ILE A 25 -1.19 8.23 4.07
CA ILE A 25 -1.92 7.28 4.89
C ILE A 25 -0.99 6.15 5.37
N LEU A 26 -0.12 5.63 4.50
CA LEU A 26 0.85 4.60 4.89
C LEU A 26 1.83 5.09 5.95
N LEU A 27 2.19 6.38 5.91
CA LEU A 27 3.05 7.00 6.91
C LEU A 27 2.38 7.12 8.27
N GLN A 28 1.04 7.10 8.34
CA GLN A 28 0.27 7.16 9.57
C GLN A 28 -0.10 5.79 10.13
N LEU A 29 0.12 4.71 9.37
CA LEU A 29 -0.14 3.36 9.85
C LEU A 29 0.88 2.97 10.93
N PRO A 30 0.44 2.27 12.00
CA PRO A 30 1.31 1.82 13.07
C PRO A 30 2.18 0.64 12.60
N ASP A 31 3.40 0.54 13.11
CA ASP A 31 4.33 -0.52 12.74
C ASP A 31 3.89 -1.91 13.25
N SER A 32 2.91 -1.97 14.16
CA SER A 32 2.27 -3.20 14.65
C SER A 32 1.31 -3.84 13.65
N LEU A 33 1.05 -3.19 12.52
CA LEU A 33 0.09 -3.65 11.53
C LEU A 33 0.57 -4.97 10.89
N LYS A 34 -0.30 -5.97 10.85
CA LYS A 34 -0.04 -7.28 10.25
C LYS A 34 -0.71 -7.42 8.88
N VAL A 35 -1.88 -6.81 8.71
CA VAL A 35 -2.67 -6.95 7.48
C VAL A 35 -3.05 -5.58 6.93
N LEU A 36 -2.68 -5.33 5.68
CA LEU A 36 -2.97 -4.11 4.94
C LEU A 36 -3.71 -4.45 3.66
N ASP A 37 -4.93 -3.94 3.53
CA ASP A 37 -5.77 -4.12 2.35
C ASP A 37 -6.11 -2.78 1.70
N LEU A 38 -5.53 -2.56 0.51
CA LEU A 38 -5.68 -1.38 -0.33
C LEU A 38 -6.32 -1.73 -1.68
N SER A 39 -7.11 -2.80 -1.73
CA SER A 39 -7.75 -3.35 -2.96
C SER A 39 -8.84 -2.49 -3.60
N GLY A 40 -8.84 -1.16 -3.38
CA GLY A 40 -9.82 -0.23 -3.92
C GLY A 40 -9.98 -0.30 -5.45
N THR A 41 -11.22 -0.43 -5.91
CA THR A 41 -11.62 -0.90 -7.25
C THR A 41 -11.57 0.14 -8.37
N ASN A 42 -10.66 1.11 -8.34
CA ASN A 42 -10.55 2.10 -9.42
C ASN A 42 -9.16 2.10 -10.09
N ALA A 43 -9.15 1.72 -11.36
CA ALA A 43 -8.04 1.75 -12.32
C ALA A 43 -7.47 3.16 -12.52
N ALA A 44 -8.35 4.17 -12.66
CA ALA A 44 -7.95 5.55 -12.92
C ALA A 44 -7.11 6.16 -11.78
N ALA A 45 -7.26 5.61 -10.57
CA ALA A 45 -6.44 6.02 -9.44
C ALA A 45 -5.07 5.35 -9.39
N ALA A 46 -4.81 4.31 -10.18
CA ALA A 46 -3.53 3.62 -10.25
C ALA A 46 -2.40 4.57 -10.70
N ALA A 47 -2.68 5.52 -11.60
CA ALA A 47 -1.70 6.51 -12.06
C ALA A 47 -1.23 7.48 -10.94
N LEU A 48 -2.07 7.78 -9.94
CA LEU A 48 -1.68 8.60 -8.79
C LEU A 48 -0.91 7.81 -7.72
N ARG A 49 -0.85 6.47 -7.83
CA ARG A 49 -0.14 5.58 -6.90
C ARG A 49 1.37 5.49 -7.16
N VAL A 50 1.90 6.17 -8.19
CA VAL A 50 3.27 5.99 -8.75
C VAL A 50 4.41 6.14 -7.75
N ARG A 51 4.19 6.81 -6.61
CA ARG A 51 5.19 6.95 -5.53
C ARG A 51 4.69 6.51 -4.16
N ALA A 52 3.49 5.93 -4.11
CA ALA A 52 2.77 5.73 -2.86
C ALA A 52 3.12 4.44 -2.12
N LEU A 53 3.75 3.45 -2.78
CA LEU A 53 4.05 2.16 -2.16
C LEU A 53 5.38 2.11 -1.40
N ALA A 54 6.32 3.03 -1.65
CA ALA A 54 7.63 3.02 -0.98
C ALA A 54 7.54 3.02 0.57
N PRO A 55 6.63 3.76 1.22
CA PRO A 55 6.51 3.75 2.68
C PRO A 55 6.08 2.39 3.28
N ILE A 56 5.60 1.44 2.47
CA ILE A 56 5.09 0.15 2.95
C ILE A 56 6.19 -0.67 3.63
N ALA A 57 7.44 -0.51 3.17
CA ALA A 57 8.62 -1.16 3.74
C ALA A 57 8.82 -0.85 5.23
N ARG A 58 8.25 0.25 5.74
CA ARG A 58 8.34 0.63 7.15
C ARG A 58 7.50 -0.27 8.05
N LEU A 59 6.47 -0.94 7.52
CA LEU A 59 5.57 -1.82 8.27
C LEU A 59 6.24 -3.18 8.51
N GLN A 60 7.20 -3.21 9.43
CA GLN A 60 8.08 -4.37 9.68
C GLN A 60 7.33 -5.63 10.15
N GLN A 61 6.13 -5.48 10.72
CA GLN A 61 5.29 -6.59 11.19
C GLN A 61 4.23 -7.04 10.18
N LEU A 62 4.23 -6.46 8.97
CA LEU A 62 3.23 -6.76 7.95
C LEU A 62 3.45 -8.16 7.39
N THR A 63 2.45 -9.02 7.53
CA THR A 63 2.45 -10.40 7.03
C THR A 63 1.57 -10.56 5.80
N GLU A 64 0.53 -9.74 5.65
CA GLU A 64 -0.38 -9.77 4.51
C GLU A 64 -0.54 -8.38 3.88
N LEU A 65 -0.36 -8.33 2.56
CA LEU A 65 -0.55 -7.14 1.75
C LEU A 65 -1.48 -7.46 0.58
N ARG A 66 -2.57 -6.71 0.47
CA ARG A 66 -3.47 -6.74 -0.68
C ARG A 66 -3.45 -5.39 -1.36
N LEU A 67 -2.97 -5.37 -2.60
CA LEU A 67 -2.94 -4.21 -3.45
C LEU A 67 -3.99 -4.37 -4.54
N GLY A 68 -4.79 -3.31 -4.74
CA GLY A 68 -5.66 -3.21 -5.89
C GLY A 68 -4.86 -3.01 -7.18
N PRO A 69 -5.50 -2.52 -8.24
CA PRO A 69 -4.83 -2.31 -9.52
C PRO A 69 -3.58 -1.41 -9.37
N VAL A 70 -2.39 -1.93 -9.66
CA VAL A 70 -1.12 -1.20 -9.63
C VAL A 70 -0.39 -1.33 -10.96
N LEU A 71 0.44 -0.33 -11.28
CA LEU A 71 1.33 -0.39 -12.44
C LEU A 71 2.56 -1.23 -12.11
N VAL A 72 3.10 -1.96 -13.09
CA VAL A 72 4.30 -2.82 -12.92
C VAL A 72 5.46 -2.07 -12.29
N CYS A 73 5.69 -0.82 -12.69
CA CYS A 73 6.84 -0.03 -12.22
C CYS A 73 6.69 0.48 -10.79
N GLN A 74 5.46 0.53 -10.28
CA GLN A 74 5.19 0.79 -8.87
C GLN A 74 5.62 -0.38 -8.01
N LEU A 75 5.42 -1.60 -8.52
CA LEU A 75 5.85 -2.82 -7.87
C LEU A 75 7.38 -2.91 -7.82
N LEU A 76 8.05 -2.58 -8.94
CA LEU A 76 9.51 -2.60 -9.03
C LEU A 76 10.18 -1.57 -8.09
N ALA A 77 9.55 -0.41 -7.89
CA ALA A 77 10.03 0.60 -6.96
C ALA A 77 9.68 0.33 -5.49
N ALA A 78 8.75 -0.60 -5.22
CA ALA A 78 8.33 -0.92 -3.87
C ALA A 78 9.28 -1.94 -3.22
N GLN A 79 9.83 -1.60 -2.06
CA GLN A 79 10.45 -2.59 -1.19
C GLN A 79 9.36 -3.25 -0.35
N LEU A 80 9.27 -4.58 -0.46
CA LEU A 80 8.32 -5.35 0.33
C LEU A 80 8.81 -5.47 1.78
N PRO A 81 7.88 -5.50 2.76
CA PRO A 81 8.24 -5.76 4.16
C PRO A 81 8.92 -7.13 4.32
N PRO A 82 9.92 -7.25 5.21
CA PRO A 82 10.71 -8.48 5.33
C PRO A 82 9.94 -9.68 5.87
N LEU A 83 8.83 -9.45 6.60
CA LEU A 83 7.98 -10.51 7.17
C LEU A 83 6.75 -10.82 6.30
N LEU A 84 6.69 -10.29 5.08
CA LEU A 84 5.53 -10.48 4.21
C LEU A 84 5.43 -11.95 3.77
N GLN A 85 4.31 -12.58 4.13
CA GLN A 85 4.02 -13.99 3.80
C GLN A 85 3.01 -14.09 2.65
N GLN A 86 2.11 -13.11 2.53
CA GLN A 86 1.08 -13.09 1.51
C GLN A 86 1.07 -11.75 0.78
N LEU A 87 1.17 -11.81 -0.53
CA LEU A 87 1.08 -10.66 -1.43
C LEU A 87 0.01 -10.96 -2.48
N ASP A 88 -1.08 -10.20 -2.43
CA ASP A 88 -2.17 -10.22 -3.43
C ASP A 88 -2.11 -8.90 -4.19
N VAL A 89 -1.93 -8.96 -5.51
CA VAL A 89 -1.74 -7.78 -6.35
C VAL A 89 -2.52 -7.96 -7.64
N THR A 90 -3.32 -6.95 -7.98
CA THR A 90 -3.87 -6.82 -9.33
C THR A 90 -2.98 -5.89 -10.13
N VAL A 91 -2.45 -6.35 -11.26
CA VAL A 91 -1.61 -5.53 -12.14
C VAL A 91 -2.41 -5.09 -13.36
N GLU A 92 -2.41 -3.79 -13.65
CA GLU A 92 -2.97 -3.28 -14.90
C GLU A 92 -1.92 -3.30 -16.00
N LEU A 93 -2.19 -4.10 -17.02
CA LEU A 93 -1.41 -4.16 -18.25
C LEU A 93 -1.96 -3.11 -19.21
N ASP A 94 -1.66 -1.84 -18.96
CA ASP A 94 -2.01 -0.80 -19.92
C ASP A 94 -1.13 -0.96 -21.16
N SER A 95 -1.74 -1.00 -22.34
CA SER A 95 -1.09 -1.28 -23.63
C SER A 95 -0.11 -0.19 -24.11
N VAL A 96 0.11 0.85 -23.30
CA VAL A 96 1.08 1.91 -23.56
C VAL A 96 2.39 1.57 -22.86
N LEU A 97 3.21 0.75 -23.53
CA LEU A 97 4.59 0.40 -23.18
C LEU A 97 5.57 1.60 -23.18
N GLN A 98 5.20 2.76 -22.62
CA GLN A 98 6.10 3.91 -22.63
C GLN A 98 6.27 4.52 -21.25
N THR A 99 7.52 4.50 -20.82
CA THR A 99 8.11 5.23 -19.69
C THR A 99 7.86 4.64 -18.31
N CYS A 100 8.49 3.49 -18.13
CA CYS A 100 9.43 3.36 -17.03
C CYS A 100 10.84 3.40 -17.66
#